data_AF-A0AB40AR81-F1
#
_entry.id   AF-A0AB40AR81-F1
#
_cell.length_a   1.000
_cell.length_b   1.000
_cell.length_c   1.000
_cell.angle_alpha   90.00
_cell.angle_beta   90.00
_cell.angle_gamma   90.00
#
_symmetry.space_group_name_H-M   'P 1'
#
loop_
_entity.id
_entity.type
_entity.pdbx_description
1 polymer ?
#
loop_
_entity_poly.entity_id
_entity_poly.type
_entity_poly.pdbx_seq_one_letter_code
_entity_poly.pdbx_strand_id
1 'polypeptide(L)'
;MARSSEKGGAGDGQPTEMEMMKERFAKLLLGEDMSGGGKGVSSALALSNAITNLAASVFGEQWKLEPMAAERKARWRREVDWLLSVTEHIVEFVASNQVGKDGTNMEIMTTQQRKDLHMNIPALRKLDAMLIVIKQHSIID
;
A
#
# COMPACT_ATOMS: atom_id res chain seq x y z
N MET A 1 -33.96 -14.11 -44.05
CA MET A 1 -34.10 -13.75 -42.62
C MET A 1 -32.72 -13.74 -41.99
N ALA A 2 -32.21 -12.54 -41.72
CA ALA A 2 -30.87 -12.31 -41.18
C ALA A 2 -30.80 -12.72 -39.70
N ARG A 3 -29.77 -13.47 -39.31
CA ARG A 3 -29.42 -13.70 -37.90
C ARG A 3 -28.63 -12.47 -37.41
N SER A 4 -29.23 -11.75 -36.48
CA SER A 4 -28.64 -10.61 -35.78
C SER A 4 -27.35 -11.01 -35.07
N SER A 5 -26.30 -10.23 -35.27
CA SER A 5 -25.09 -10.26 -34.45
C SER A 5 -25.41 -9.82 -33.02
N GLU A 6 -25.12 -10.66 -32.04
CA GLU A 6 -24.94 -10.23 -30.66
C GLU A 6 -23.66 -9.39 -30.58
N LYS A 7 -23.83 -8.08 -30.47
CA LYS A 7 -22.77 -7.19 -29.98
C LYS A 7 -22.53 -7.53 -28.51
N GLY A 8 -21.39 -8.15 -28.22
CA GLY A 8 -20.84 -8.19 -26.86
C GLY A 8 -20.56 -6.76 -26.40
N GLY A 9 -21.46 -6.21 -25.59
CA GLY A 9 -21.24 -4.94 -24.91
C GLY A 9 -20.15 -5.14 -23.86
N ALA A 10 -18.98 -4.54 -24.10
CA ALA A 10 -18.00 -4.30 -23.06
C ALA A 10 -18.67 -3.37 -22.04
N GLY A 11 -19.14 -3.94 -20.93
CA GLY A 11 -19.54 -3.17 -19.77
C GLY A 11 -18.29 -2.53 -19.21
N ASP A 12 -18.17 -1.21 -19.38
CA ASP A 12 -17.23 -0.36 -18.65
C ASP A 12 -17.67 -0.33 -17.18
N GLY A 13 -17.44 -1.44 -16.48
CA GLY A 13 -17.64 -1.56 -15.05
C GLY A 13 -16.47 -0.87 -14.34
N GLN A 14 -16.76 -0.15 -13.25
CA GLN A 14 -15.70 0.44 -12.45
C GLN A 14 -14.67 -0.64 -12.08
N PRO A 15 -13.36 -0.37 -12.25
CA PRO A 15 -12.32 -1.36 -11.97
C PRO A 15 -12.43 -1.80 -10.52
N THR A 16 -12.36 -3.12 -10.32
CA THR A 16 -12.40 -3.72 -8.99
C THR A 16 -11.16 -3.31 -8.17
N GLU A 17 -11.26 -3.38 -6.84
CA GLU A 17 -10.11 -3.09 -5.97
C GLU A 17 -8.89 -3.96 -6.31
N MET A 18 -9.12 -5.22 -6.71
CA MET A 18 -8.07 -6.15 -7.12
C MET A 18 -7.38 -5.70 -8.42
N GLU A 19 -8.13 -5.20 -9.40
CA GLU A 19 -7.56 -4.69 -10.66
C GLU A 19 -6.72 -3.42 -10.41
N MET A 20 -7.20 -2.50 -9.56
CA MET A 20 -6.45 -1.32 -9.15
C MET A 20 -5.15 -1.71 -8.42
N MET A 21 -5.22 -2.70 -7.54
CA MET A 21 -4.04 -3.21 -6.82
C MET A 21 -3.04 -3.84 -7.80
N LYS A 22 -3.50 -4.69 -8.72
CA LYS A 22 -2.66 -5.31 -9.77
C LYS A 22 -1.97 -4.25 -10.63
N GLU A 23 -2.70 -3.23 -11.06
CA GLU A 23 -2.13 -2.15 -11.88
C GLU A 23 -1.02 -1.41 -11.12
N ARG A 24 -1.23 -1.09 -9.84
CA ARG A 24 -0.21 -0.42 -9.02
C ARG A 24 1.04 -1.28 -8.83
N PHE A 25 0.87 -2.55 -8.44
CA PHE A 25 2.03 -3.43 -8.23
C PHE A 25 2.76 -3.76 -9.54
N ALA A 26 2.06 -3.87 -10.66
CA ALA A 26 2.69 -4.03 -11.98
C ALA A 26 3.60 -2.83 -12.31
N LYS A 27 3.12 -1.60 -12.08
CA LYS A 27 3.92 -0.38 -12.28
C LYS A 27 5.15 -0.33 -11.36
N LEU A 28 5.02 -0.78 -10.10
CA LEU A 28 6.16 -0.88 -9.18
C LEU A 28 7.21 -1.89 -9.65
N LEU A 29 6.78 -3.04 -10.17
CA LEU A 29 7.69 -4.08 -10.69
C LEU A 29 8.41 -3.66 -11.96
N LEU A 30 7.81 -2.80 -12.77
CA LEU A 30 8.44 -2.20 -13.96
C LEU A 30 9.48 -1.13 -13.61
N GLY A 31 9.51 -0.65 -12.36
CA GLY A 31 10.47 0.36 -11.91
C GLY A 31 10.37 1.65 -12.73
N GLU A 32 9.17 2.14 -13.02
CA GLU A 32 8.90 3.32 -13.87
C GLU A 32 9.22 3.14 -15.37
N ASP A 33 9.84 2.03 -15.78
CA ASP A 33 10.08 1.70 -17.18
C ASP A 33 8.90 0.93 -17.79
N MET A 34 7.92 1.69 -18.28
CA MET A 34 6.72 1.13 -18.93
C MET A 34 7.00 0.43 -20.26
N SER A 35 8.23 0.47 -20.79
CA SER A 35 8.61 -0.26 -22.00
C SER A 35 8.90 -1.75 -21.74
N GLY A 36 9.09 -2.13 -20.47
CA GLY A 36 9.47 -3.49 -20.08
C GLY A 36 10.94 -3.84 -20.34
N GLY A 37 11.77 -2.86 -20.71
CA GLY A 37 13.19 -3.04 -21.05
C GLY A 37 14.13 -3.22 -19.84
N GLY A 38 13.61 -3.16 -18.61
CA GLY A 38 14.38 -3.35 -17.38
C GLY A 38 15.37 -2.23 -17.10
N LYS A 39 15.23 -1.06 -17.73
CA LYS A 39 16.07 0.13 -17.51
C LYS A 39 15.48 1.08 -16.46
N GLY A 40 14.53 0.57 -15.68
CA GLY A 40 13.84 1.30 -14.62
C GLY A 40 14.70 1.55 -13.39
N VAL A 41 14.06 2.15 -12.39
CA VAL A 41 14.64 2.40 -11.07
C VAL A 41 14.50 1.18 -10.15
N SER A 42 15.20 1.21 -9.01
CA SER A 42 15.07 0.17 -7.98
C SER A 42 13.65 0.14 -7.41
N SER A 43 13.19 -1.02 -6.94
CA SER A 43 11.87 -1.14 -6.29
C SER A 43 11.72 -0.22 -5.08
N ALA A 44 12.82 0.05 -4.37
CA ALA A 44 12.83 0.99 -3.25
C ALA A 44 12.53 2.42 -3.73
N LEU A 45 13.14 2.86 -4.83
CA LEU A 45 12.90 4.19 -5.39
C LEU A 45 11.50 4.28 -6.01
N ALA A 46 11.06 3.26 -6.74
CA ALA A 46 9.71 3.19 -7.29
C ALA A 46 8.63 3.27 -6.20
N LEU A 47 8.84 2.59 -5.07
CA LEU A 47 7.94 2.64 -3.91
C LEU A 47 7.94 4.01 -3.23
N SER A 48 9.12 4.63 -3.06
CA SER A 48 9.24 6.00 -2.55
C SER A 48 8.51 7.01 -3.43
N ASN A 49 8.68 6.90 -4.75
CA ASN A 49 8.00 7.75 -5.73
C ASN A 49 6.50 7.51 -5.71
N ALA A 50 6.05 6.26 -5.63
CA ALA A 50 4.63 5.93 -5.54
C ALA A 50 3.95 6.52 -4.30
N ILE A 51 4.59 6.46 -3.13
CA ILE A 51 4.08 7.08 -1.89
C ILE A 51 4.01 8.60 -2.05
N THR A 52 5.08 9.22 -2.55
CA THR A 52 5.15 10.68 -2.72
C THR A 52 4.10 11.18 -3.71
N ASN A 53 3.94 10.49 -4.84
CA ASN A 53 2.95 10.82 -5.87
C ASN A 53 1.51 10.60 -5.36
N LEU A 54 1.27 9.57 -4.55
CA LEU A 54 -0.02 9.35 -3.91
C LEU A 54 -0.36 10.49 -2.94
N ALA A 55 0.60 10.90 -2.10
CA ALA A 55 0.42 12.02 -1.19
C ALA A 55 0.14 13.32 -1.95
N ALA A 56 0.88 13.60 -3.03
CA ALA A 56 0.64 14.75 -3.88
C ALA A 56 -0.76 14.70 -4.54
N SER A 57 -1.20 13.54 -5.01
CA SER A 57 -2.51 13.38 -5.65
C SER A 57 -3.68 13.51 -4.64
N VAL A 58 -3.50 13.04 -3.41
CA VAL A 58 -4.55 13.07 -2.37
C VAL A 58 -4.60 14.44 -1.68
N PHE A 59 -3.45 15.00 -1.32
CA PHE A 59 -3.36 16.22 -0.50
C PHE A 59 -3.00 17.47 -1.29
N GLY A 60 -2.57 17.36 -2.56
CA GLY A 60 -2.15 18.51 -3.38
C GLY A 60 -3.29 19.50 -3.66
N GLU A 61 -4.53 19.02 -3.72
CA GLU A 61 -5.73 19.86 -3.84
C GLU A 61 -6.24 20.36 -2.48
N GLN A 62 -5.54 20.09 -1.37
CA GLN A 62 -5.97 20.48 -0.03
C GLN A 62 -5.29 21.79 0.39
N TRP A 63 -5.81 22.92 -0.10
CA TRP A 63 -5.32 24.27 0.19
C TRP A 63 -5.96 24.91 1.43
N LYS A 64 -6.99 24.27 2.01
CA LYS A 64 -7.68 24.72 3.23
C LYS A 64 -7.61 23.70 4.36
N LEU A 65 -7.77 24.19 5.59
CA LEU A 65 -8.01 23.36 6.77
C LEU A 65 -9.49 22.99 6.81
N GLU A 66 -9.89 22.09 5.91
CA GLU A 66 -11.24 21.56 5.85
C GLU A 66 -11.24 20.03 5.93
N PRO A 67 -12.37 19.43 6.37
CA PRO A 67 -12.54 17.99 6.35
C PRO A 67 -12.30 17.40 4.97
N MET A 68 -11.50 16.34 4.91
CA MET A 68 -11.34 15.58 3.68
C MET A 68 -12.64 14.85 3.33
N ALA A 69 -12.97 14.84 2.05
CA ALA A 69 -14.05 14.00 1.52
C ALA A 69 -13.83 12.53 1.91
N ALA A 70 -14.92 11.84 2.29
CA ALA A 70 -14.86 10.46 2.76
C ALA A 70 -14.22 9.52 1.73
N GLU A 71 -14.50 9.74 0.44
CA GLU A 71 -13.92 8.98 -0.67
C GLU A 71 -12.40 9.15 -0.75
N ARG A 72 -11.91 10.40 -0.66
CA ARG A 72 -10.48 10.71 -0.69
C ARG A 72 -9.74 10.10 0.51
N LYS A 73 -10.36 10.13 1.69
CA LYS A 73 -9.84 9.49 2.91
C LYS A 73 -9.79 7.97 2.76
N ALA A 74 -10.83 7.35 2.19
CA ALA A 74 -10.87 5.92 1.94
C ALA A 74 -9.80 5.51 0.91
N ARG A 75 -9.65 6.28 -0.16
CA ARG A 75 -8.62 6.09 -1.18
C ARG A 75 -7.21 6.16 -0.60
N TRP A 76 -6.91 7.20 0.18
CA TRP A 76 -5.62 7.34 0.87
C TRP A 76 -5.30 6.12 1.73
N ARG A 77 -6.21 5.74 2.63
CA ARG A 77 -6.02 4.60 3.52
C ARG A 77 -5.78 3.31 2.75
N ARG A 78 -6.60 3.03 1.74
CA ARG A 78 -6.48 1.81 0.92
C ARG A 78 -5.14 1.75 0.20
N GLU A 79 -4.79 2.80 -0.54
CA GLU A 79 -3.62 2.78 -1.42
C GLU A 79 -2.30 2.88 -0.64
N VAL A 80 -2.25 3.62 0.47
CA VAL A 80 -1.08 3.62 1.36
C VAL A 80 -0.89 2.25 2.01
N ASP A 81 -1.98 1.58 2.38
CA ASP A 81 -1.90 0.25 2.98
C ASP A 81 -1.28 -0.76 2.01
N TRP A 82 -1.69 -0.73 0.73
CA TRP A 82 -1.06 -1.53 -0.31
C TRP A 82 0.44 -1.25 -0.43
N LEU A 83 0.86 0.02 -0.45
CA LEU A 83 2.28 0.38 -0.56
C LEU A 83 3.08 -0.02 0.69
N LEU A 84 2.48 0.03 1.88
CA LEU A 84 3.14 -0.34 3.13
C LEU A 84 3.16 -1.86 3.40
N SER A 85 2.37 -2.66 2.68
CA SER A 85 2.34 -4.13 2.83
C SER A 85 3.71 -4.80 2.66
N VAL A 86 4.62 -4.20 1.88
CA VAL A 86 5.99 -4.70 1.72
C VAL A 86 6.75 -4.76 3.04
N THR A 87 6.46 -3.86 3.98
CA THR A 87 7.17 -3.74 5.25
C THR A 87 6.88 -4.89 6.22
N GLU A 88 5.79 -5.62 6.00
CA GLU A 88 5.42 -6.82 6.77
C GLU A 88 6.28 -8.03 6.37
N HIS A 89 6.87 -7.97 5.18
CA HIS A 89 7.69 -9.04 4.61
C HIS A 89 9.20 -8.79 4.78
N ILE A 90 9.58 -7.63 5.33
CA ILE A 90 10.99 -7.30 5.63
C ILE A 90 11.32 -7.78 7.04
N VAL A 91 11.98 -8.94 7.10
CA VAL A 91 12.30 -9.65 8.33
C VAL A 91 13.81 -9.80 8.56
N GLU A 92 14.18 -9.94 9.82
CA GLU A 92 15.47 -10.43 10.29
C GLU A 92 15.32 -11.89 10.73
N PHE A 93 16.33 -12.71 10.47
CA PHE A 93 16.40 -14.06 11.01
C PHE A 93 17.15 -14.04 12.34
N VAL A 94 16.49 -14.48 13.41
CA VAL A 94 17.04 -14.50 14.76
C VAL A 94 17.03 -15.93 15.30
N ALA A 95 18.15 -16.34 15.89
CA ALA A 95 18.26 -17.62 16.57
C ALA A 95 17.33 -17.65 17.78
N SER A 96 16.62 -18.76 17.96
CA SER A 96 15.64 -18.97 19.01
C SER A 96 15.61 -20.44 19.43
N ASN A 97 15.05 -20.72 20.59
CA ASN A 97 14.86 -22.06 21.11
C ASN A 97 13.37 -22.43 21.04
N GLN A 98 13.08 -23.61 20.51
CA GLN A 98 11.73 -24.18 20.54
C GLN A 98 11.73 -25.50 21.28
N VAL A 99 10.73 -25.67 22.15
CA VAL A 99 10.53 -26.92 22.88
C VAL A 99 9.52 -27.77 22.11
N GLY A 100 9.96 -28.95 21.66
CA GLY A 100 9.12 -29.96 21.03
C GLY A 100 8.05 -30.50 21.97
N LYS A 101 7.02 -31.16 21.41
CA LYS A 101 5.93 -31.75 22.21
C LYS A 101 6.41 -32.86 23.17
N ASP A 102 7.58 -33.43 22.88
CA ASP A 102 8.30 -34.42 23.67
C ASP A 102 9.21 -33.81 24.75
N GLY A 103 9.24 -32.48 24.88
CA GLY A 103 10.11 -31.75 25.82
C GLY A 103 11.54 -31.55 25.33
N THR A 104 11.87 -31.97 24.11
CA THR A 104 13.20 -31.73 23.54
C THR A 104 13.39 -30.25 23.19
N ASN A 105 14.55 -29.68 23.52
CA ASN A 105 14.88 -28.30 23.15
C ASN A 105 15.64 -28.31 21.82
N MET A 106 15.18 -27.51 20.86
CA MET A 106 15.77 -27.40 19.53
C MET A 106 16.12 -25.94 19.24
N GLU A 107 17.38 -25.70 18.85
CA GLU A 107 17.80 -24.42 18.30
C GLU A 107 17.26 -24.28 16.88
N ILE A 108 16.57 -23.16 16.63
CA ILE A 108 15.93 -22.88 15.37
C ILE A 108 16.14 -21.41 14.96
N MET A 109 15.89 -21.11 13.69
CA MET A 109 15.84 -19.74 13.21
C MET A 109 14.38 -19.29 13.12
N THR A 110 14.08 -18.14 13.72
CA THR A 110 12.77 -17.50 13.65
C THR A 110 12.84 -16.21 12.84
N THR A 111 11.73 -15.87 12.19
CA THR A 111 11.58 -14.58 11.51
C THR A 111 10.99 -13.56 12.47
N GLN A 112 11.66 -12.42 12.58
CA GLN A 112 11.15 -11.25 13.29
C GLN A 112 11.11 -10.07 12.32
N GLN A 113 10.09 -9.22 12.39
CA GLN A 113 10.09 -7.98 11.59
C GLN A 113 11.33 -7.15 11.92
N ARG A 114 11.95 -6.54 10.89
CA ARG A 114 13.13 -5.70 11.08
C ARG A 114 12.88 -4.63 12.13
N LYS A 115 13.85 -4.40 13.02
CA LYS A 115 13.66 -3.62 14.25
C LYS A 115 13.24 -2.17 14.00
N ASP A 116 13.80 -1.54 12.97
CA ASP A 116 13.44 -0.19 12.55
C ASP A 116 11.97 -0.12 12.08
N LEU A 117 11.52 -1.10 11.30
CA LEU A 117 10.16 -1.17 10.79
C LEU A 117 9.15 -1.48 11.89
N HIS A 118 9.50 -2.38 12.80
CA HIS A 118 8.63 -2.81 13.90
C HIS A 118 8.16 -1.63 14.77
N MET A 119 9.04 -0.65 15.01
CA MET A 119 8.71 0.54 15.80
C MET A 119 8.18 1.69 14.93
N ASN A 120 8.82 1.95 13.79
CA ASN A 120 8.53 3.16 13.02
C ASN A 120 7.24 3.08 12.21
N ILE A 121 6.90 1.91 11.64
CA ILE A 121 5.68 1.78 10.81
C ILE A 121 4.41 2.03 11.64
N PRO A 122 4.22 1.43 12.84
CA PRO A 122 3.06 1.74 13.69
C PRO A 122 3.03 3.20 14.13
N ALA A 123 4.18 3.80 14.45
CA ALA A 123 4.28 5.20 14.86
C ALA A 123 3.85 6.16 13.73
N LEU A 124 4.32 5.93 12.50
CA LEU A 124 3.95 6.71 11.32
C LEU A 124 2.46 6.55 10.99
N ARG A 125 1.90 5.34 11.09
CA ARG A 125 0.46 5.11 10.92
C ARG A 125 -0.38 5.86 11.97
N LYS A 126 0.12 5.95 13.21
CA LYS A 126 -0.54 6.74 14.26
C LYS A 126 -0.54 8.23 13.94
N LEU A 127 0.58 8.76 13.45
CA LEU A 127 0.68 10.16 13.01
C LEU A 127 -0.25 10.45 11.83
N ASP A 128 -0.30 9.55 10.84
CA ASP A 128 -1.24 9.65 9.71
C ASP A 128 -2.70 9.72 10.20
N ALA A 129 -3.09 8.81 11.10
CA ALA A 129 -4.43 8.82 11.67
C ALA A 129 -4.74 10.14 12.42
N MET A 130 -3.78 10.67 13.19
CA MET A 130 -3.93 11.95 13.88
C MET A 130 -4.12 13.11 12.89
N LEU A 131 -3.31 13.19 11.83
CA LEU A 131 -3.42 14.24 10.83
C LEU A 131 -4.76 14.21 10.11
N ILE A 132 -5.26 13.02 9.76
CA ILE A 132 -6.58 12.85 9.16
C ILE A 132 -7.69 13.28 10.14
N VAL A 133 -7.57 12.95 11.43
CA VAL A 133 -8.55 13.35 12.46
C VAL A 133 -8.57 14.86 12.69
N ILE A 134 -7.40 15.51 12.73
CA ILE A 134 -7.28 16.97 12.86
C ILE A 134 -7.96 17.67 11.68
N LYS A 135 -7.79 17.15 10.45
CA LYS A 135 -8.49 17.68 9.28
C LYS A 135 -10.01 17.50 9.39
N GLN A 136 -10.50 16.45 10.04
CA GLN A 136 -11.94 16.24 10.26
C GLN A 136 -12.53 17.14 11.35
N HIS A 137 -11.74 17.50 12.37
CA HIS A 137 -12.15 18.38 13.46
C HIS A 137 -11.70 19.82 13.22
N SER A 138 -11.75 20.32 11.98
CA SER A 138 -11.54 21.76 11.79
C SER A 138 -12.58 22.49 12.62
N ILE A 139 -12.08 23.13 13.68
CA ILE A 139 -12.81 23.91 14.66
C ILE A 139 -13.38 25.10 13.89
N ILE A 140 -14.62 24.94 13.42
CA ILE A 140 -15.52 26.02 13.07
C ILE A 140 -16.74 25.80 13.95
N ASP A 141 -16.55 26.12 15.24
CA ASP A 141 -17.59 26.70 16.09
C ASP A 141 -17.06 28.07 16.54
#